data_AF-A0A8H7J627-F1
#
_entry.id   AF-A0A8H7J627-F1
#
_cell.length_a   1.000
_cell.length_b   1.000
_cell.length_c   1.000
_cell.angle_alpha   90.00
_cell.angle_beta   90.00
_cell.angle_gamma   90.00
#
_symmetry.space_group_name_H-M   'P 1'
#
loop_
_entity.id
_entity.type
_entity.pdbx_description
1 polymer ?
#
loop_
_entity_poly.entity_id
_entity_poly.type
_entity_poly.pdbx_seq_one_letter_code
_entity_poly.pdbx_strand_id
1 'polypeptide(L)'
;MHTSHHTRTEAKKLFFSNLEAWYHVDAHWLLRGGYPAHTKYDLDFLACVEQLNVDFGWMHERTWMTQEASGEWGGTEEQAVAIAFGGMDELIQDFWRTVRYRLPKLKSIILSDDKDRSETPDDIQLPPDVYRKVGQMCPSSINVFVYLLQGDGSLRGRMKRKLWRLVNSTGLTNASAIQEWKLCTDHPKPDIIPPYKIWRGPVGIHEDCYARVCDVAYQRKAIRVHRIAAMERCHFYGSHKPFGCPAAECDAFFEQPEEYTSHVIETKHDLTAKLPEHIELAFAENNKRLDQLAETARELERPFLEWWGKYGSEERKVAEKEFIHQLEHDPLYAQDRPVTEHPQLHAIYRSIDGGGM
;
A
#
# COMPACT_ATOMS: atom_id res chain seq x y z
N MET A 1 12.80 -9.13 -25.36
CA MET A 1 11.69 -8.84 -26.30
C MET A 1 11.42 -7.34 -26.25
N HIS A 2 11.94 -6.56 -27.21
CA HIS A 2 11.76 -5.11 -27.22
C HIS A 2 10.46 -4.76 -27.96
N THR A 3 9.44 -4.33 -27.23
CA THR A 3 8.25 -3.72 -27.85
C THR A 3 8.61 -2.33 -28.38
N SER A 4 8.12 -2.01 -29.58
CA SER A 4 8.36 -0.71 -30.20
C SER A 4 7.84 0.41 -29.30
N HIS A 5 8.51 1.56 -29.32
CA HIS A 5 8.06 2.76 -28.60
C HIS A 5 6.61 3.11 -28.94
N HIS A 6 6.23 2.96 -30.20
CA HIS A 6 4.88 3.22 -30.69
C HIS A 6 3.82 2.31 -30.02
N THR A 7 4.11 1.02 -29.90
CA THR A 7 3.22 0.07 -29.20
C THR A 7 3.06 0.43 -27.73
N ARG A 8 4.12 0.90 -27.07
CA ARG A 8 4.05 1.40 -25.69
C ARG A 8 3.19 2.66 -25.58
N THR A 9 3.29 3.59 -26.51
CA THR A 9 2.44 4.79 -26.53
C THR A 9 0.97 4.46 -26.73
N GLU A 10 0.63 3.56 -27.66
CA GLU A 10 -0.76 3.14 -27.87
C GLU A 10 -1.29 2.30 -26.69
N ALA A 11 -0.48 1.39 -26.13
CA ALA A 11 -0.87 0.63 -24.94
C ALA A 11 -1.09 1.53 -23.73
N LYS A 12 -0.25 2.56 -23.54
CA LYS A 12 -0.46 3.59 -22.51
C LYS A 12 -1.85 4.19 -22.59
N LYS A 13 -2.35 4.52 -23.78
CA LYS A 13 -3.72 5.03 -23.94
C LYS A 13 -4.77 4.04 -23.44
N LEU A 14 -4.60 2.74 -23.66
CA LEU A 14 -5.53 1.71 -23.18
C LEU A 14 -5.50 1.57 -21.66
N PHE A 15 -4.31 1.54 -21.05
CA PHE A 15 -4.19 1.48 -19.58
C PHE A 15 -4.76 2.73 -18.89
N PHE A 16 -4.52 3.92 -19.46
CA PHE A 16 -5.06 5.18 -18.94
C PHE A 16 -6.50 5.47 -19.38
N SER A 17 -7.10 4.63 -20.23
CA SER A 17 -8.50 4.76 -20.64
C SER A 17 -9.48 4.09 -19.68
N ASN A 18 -9.00 3.23 -18.79
CA ASN A 18 -9.85 2.60 -17.79
C ASN A 18 -10.14 3.57 -16.64
N LEU A 19 -11.25 4.29 -16.74
CA LEU A 19 -11.76 5.18 -15.70
C LEU A 19 -12.30 4.44 -14.48
N GLU A 20 -12.16 3.12 -14.37
CA GLU A 20 -12.54 2.36 -13.17
C GLU A 20 -11.32 1.82 -12.42
N ALA A 21 -10.13 1.89 -13.03
CA ALA A 21 -8.90 1.37 -12.42
C ALA A 21 -8.31 2.36 -11.42
N TRP A 22 -8.13 1.90 -10.19
CA TRP A 22 -7.44 2.61 -9.12
C TRP A 22 -6.01 2.09 -9.01
N TYR A 23 -5.04 2.98 -8.85
CA TYR A 23 -3.64 2.61 -8.73
C TYR A 23 -3.13 2.82 -7.31
N HIS A 24 -2.52 1.78 -6.74
CA HIS A 24 -2.08 1.76 -5.36
C HIS A 24 -0.65 2.29 -5.17
N VAL A 25 -0.45 3.27 -4.29
CA VAL A 25 0.88 3.75 -3.89
C VAL A 25 0.99 3.93 -2.38
N ASP A 26 2.20 3.81 -1.85
CA ASP A 26 2.50 4.08 -0.45
C ASP A 26 2.58 5.59 -0.18
N ALA A 27 1.91 6.07 0.86
CA ALA A 27 1.89 7.47 1.26
C ALA A 27 3.28 8.01 1.62
N HIS A 28 4.17 7.16 2.14
CA HIS A 28 5.51 7.51 2.56
C HIS A 28 6.31 8.20 1.45
N TRP A 29 6.13 7.74 0.21
CA TRP A 29 6.74 8.36 -0.97
C TRP A 29 6.29 9.81 -1.15
N LEU A 30 4.98 10.06 -1.09
CA LEU A 30 4.39 11.39 -1.28
C LEU A 30 4.70 12.33 -0.10
N LEU A 31 4.72 11.79 1.12
CA LEU A 31 5.09 12.54 2.33
C LEU A 31 6.57 12.98 2.31
N ARG A 32 7.43 12.26 1.59
CA ARG A 32 8.84 12.62 1.38
C ARG A 32 9.08 13.39 0.07
N GLY A 33 8.15 14.25 -0.36
CA GLY A 33 8.34 15.10 -1.54
C GLY A 33 8.24 14.36 -2.90
N GLY A 34 7.85 13.08 -2.88
CA GLY A 34 7.59 12.33 -4.10
C GLY A 34 8.85 12.02 -4.92
N TYR A 35 10.03 11.97 -4.30
CA TYR A 35 11.28 11.72 -5.02
C TYR A 35 11.38 10.29 -5.61
N PRO A 36 12.02 10.10 -6.77
CA PRO A 36 12.28 8.79 -7.37
C PRO A 36 12.95 7.77 -6.44
N ALA A 37 13.84 8.23 -5.57
CA ALA A 37 14.52 7.41 -4.55
C ALA A 37 13.57 6.67 -3.60
N HIS A 38 12.38 7.24 -3.34
CA HIS A 38 11.45 6.74 -2.33
C HIS A 38 10.31 5.89 -2.92
N THR A 39 10.37 5.57 -4.22
CA THR A 39 9.38 4.72 -4.87
C THR A 39 10.03 3.69 -5.79
N LYS A 40 9.38 2.53 -5.87
CA LYS A 40 9.71 1.48 -6.84
C LYS A 40 8.95 1.61 -8.15
N TYR A 41 7.99 2.53 -8.24
CA TYR A 41 7.06 2.64 -9.36
C TYR A 41 7.58 3.56 -10.47
N ASP A 42 7.14 3.30 -11.69
CA ASP A 42 7.41 4.14 -12.86
C ASP A 42 6.70 5.49 -12.73
N LEU A 43 7.48 6.56 -12.56
CA LEU A 43 6.95 7.92 -12.41
C LEU A 43 6.30 8.47 -13.68
N ASP A 44 6.76 8.07 -14.87
CA ASP A 44 6.15 8.49 -16.13
C ASP A 44 4.77 7.86 -16.29
N PHE A 45 4.61 6.63 -15.78
CA PHE A 45 3.31 5.98 -15.68
C PHE A 45 2.42 6.72 -14.68
N LEU A 46 2.90 6.96 -13.46
CA LEU A 46 2.13 7.63 -12.41
C LEU A 46 1.69 9.04 -12.80
N ALA A 47 2.50 9.79 -13.54
CA ALA A 47 2.14 11.12 -14.03
C ALA A 47 0.90 11.12 -14.96
N CYS A 48 0.51 9.96 -15.49
CA CYS A 48 -0.65 9.78 -16.34
C CYS A 48 -1.89 9.24 -15.60
N VAL A 49 -1.76 8.87 -14.32
CA VAL A 49 -2.85 8.27 -13.53
C VAL A 49 -3.92 9.32 -13.19
N GLU A 50 -5.19 8.96 -13.39
CA GLU A 50 -6.33 9.80 -13.02
C GLU A 50 -6.98 9.41 -11.68
N GLN A 51 -6.79 8.15 -11.23
CA GLN A 51 -7.38 7.60 -10.01
C GLN A 51 -6.32 6.87 -9.18
N LEU A 52 -6.13 7.33 -7.95
CA LEU A 52 -5.05 6.84 -7.09
C LEU A 52 -5.59 6.42 -5.73
N ASN A 53 -5.12 5.27 -5.24
CA ASN A 53 -5.27 4.84 -3.86
C ASN A 53 -3.94 5.05 -3.14
N VAL A 54 -3.93 5.90 -2.10
CA VAL A 54 -2.76 6.18 -1.28
C VAL A 54 -2.93 5.47 0.06
N ASP A 55 -2.06 4.51 0.34
CA ASP A 55 -2.04 3.75 1.59
C ASP A 55 -1.04 4.35 2.57
N PHE A 56 -1.54 4.81 3.71
CA PHE A 56 -0.75 5.39 4.78
C PHE A 56 -0.15 4.34 5.72
N GLY A 57 -0.62 3.08 5.67
CA GLY A 57 -0.36 2.04 6.67
C GLY A 57 -1.03 2.35 8.01
N TRP A 58 -0.82 3.56 8.54
CA TRP A 58 -1.54 4.15 9.65
C TRP A 58 -1.40 5.68 9.63
N MET A 59 -2.49 6.41 9.34
CA MET A 59 -2.49 7.87 9.45
C MET A 59 -3.05 8.32 10.81
N HIS A 60 -2.24 9.07 11.55
CA HIS A 60 -2.60 9.72 12.81
C HIS A 60 -2.01 11.15 12.85
N GLU A 61 -2.26 11.90 13.92
CA GLU A 61 -1.83 13.29 14.07
C GLU A 61 -0.31 13.43 13.92
N ARG A 62 0.49 12.54 14.54
CA ARG A 62 1.96 12.56 14.38
C ARG A 62 2.47 12.26 12.96
N THR A 63 1.65 11.74 12.05
CA THR A 63 2.02 11.62 10.62
C THR A 63 2.25 13.01 10.02
N TRP A 64 1.58 14.02 10.57
CA TRP A 64 1.57 15.40 10.13
C TRP A 64 2.29 16.33 11.11
N MET A 65 3.15 15.78 11.97
CA MET A 65 4.02 16.56 12.85
C MET A 65 5.44 16.56 12.29
N THR A 66 6.19 17.63 12.52
CA THR A 66 7.62 17.67 12.14
C THR A 66 8.41 16.64 12.96
N GLN A 67 9.54 16.20 12.44
CA GLN A 67 10.41 15.26 13.16
C GLN A 67 10.84 15.84 14.53
N GLU A 68 11.07 17.15 14.61
CA GLU A 68 11.37 17.90 15.84
C GLU A 68 10.21 17.86 16.85
N ALA A 69 8.96 17.89 16.37
CA ALA A 69 7.76 17.77 17.22
C ALA A 69 7.46 16.33 17.65
N SER A 70 8.08 15.33 17.02
CA SER A 70 7.87 13.90 17.34
C SER A 70 8.80 13.33 18.42
N GLY A 71 9.81 14.10 18.85
CA GLY A 71 10.77 13.71 19.89
C GLY A 71 10.27 13.95 21.33
N GLU A 72 11.06 13.50 22.31
CA GLU A 72 10.86 13.88 23.72
C GLU A 72 11.02 15.40 23.85
N TRP A 73 9.92 16.07 24.17
CA TRP A 73 9.85 17.52 24.15
C TRP A 73 9.98 18.09 25.58
N GLY A 74 10.79 19.15 25.72
CA GLY A 74 11.24 19.70 27.01
C GLY A 74 10.73 21.10 27.40
N GLY A 75 9.55 21.54 26.96
CA GLY A 75 8.96 22.83 27.37
C GLY A 75 7.57 22.71 28.04
N THR A 76 6.71 23.75 27.93
CA THR A 76 5.29 23.73 28.36
C THR A 76 4.28 23.12 27.35
N GLU A 77 3.28 22.38 27.82
CA GLU A 77 2.28 21.68 26.99
C GLU A 77 1.66 22.57 25.88
N GLU A 78 1.43 23.86 26.15
CA GLU A 78 0.87 24.81 25.19
C GLU A 78 1.81 25.09 23.99
N GLN A 79 3.13 25.10 24.20
CA GLN A 79 4.10 25.26 23.12
C GLN A 79 4.26 23.98 22.31
N ALA A 80 4.19 22.80 22.96
CA ALA A 80 4.15 21.53 22.25
C ALA A 80 2.93 21.45 21.35
N VAL A 81 1.75 21.84 21.86
CA VAL A 81 0.51 21.91 21.08
C VAL A 81 0.63 22.94 19.95
N ALA A 82 1.10 24.16 20.22
CA ALA A 82 1.23 25.19 19.18
C ALA A 82 2.20 24.79 18.05
N ILE A 83 3.33 24.14 18.38
CA ILE A 83 4.33 23.68 17.40
C ILE A 83 3.82 22.45 16.65
N ALA A 84 3.27 21.46 17.37
CA ALA A 84 2.82 20.21 16.79
C ALA A 84 1.59 20.39 15.89
N PHE A 85 0.66 21.27 16.26
CA PHE A 85 -0.53 21.56 15.46
C PHE A 85 -0.34 22.70 14.45
N GLY A 86 0.58 23.64 14.70
CA GLY A 86 0.88 24.75 13.79
C GLY A 86 1.53 24.30 12.49
N GLY A 87 2.44 23.32 12.54
CA GLY A 87 3.08 22.75 11.35
C GLY A 87 2.21 21.74 10.58
N MET A 88 1.10 21.29 11.16
CA MET A 88 0.25 20.26 10.57
C MET A 88 -0.34 20.71 9.24
N ASP A 89 -0.87 21.93 9.19
CA ASP A 89 -1.51 22.48 7.98
C ASP A 89 -0.49 22.65 6.85
N GLU A 90 0.71 23.10 7.17
CA GLU A 90 1.81 23.26 6.21
C GLU A 90 2.23 21.91 5.62
N LEU A 91 2.38 20.87 6.45
CA LEU A 91 2.72 19.53 5.99
C LEU A 91 1.61 18.90 5.13
N ILE A 92 0.34 19.13 5.47
CA ILE A 92 -0.80 18.70 4.64
C ILE A 92 -0.79 19.44 3.30
N GLN A 93 -0.52 20.75 3.29
CA GLN A 93 -0.40 21.53 2.06
C GLN A 93 0.77 21.07 1.20
N ASP A 94 1.91 20.75 1.80
CA ASP A 94 3.10 20.24 1.13
C ASP A 94 2.85 18.86 0.51
N PHE A 95 2.13 17.99 1.22
CA PHE A 95 1.64 16.72 0.66
C PHE A 95 0.78 16.96 -0.58
N TRP A 96 -0.23 17.84 -0.50
CA TRP A 96 -1.09 18.13 -1.66
C TRP A 96 -0.34 18.81 -2.81
N ARG A 97 0.66 19.66 -2.52
CA ARG A 97 1.55 20.25 -3.53
C ARG A 97 2.35 19.16 -4.24
N THR A 98 2.88 18.21 -3.47
CA THR A 98 3.62 17.05 -3.99
C THR A 98 2.73 16.18 -4.86
N VAL A 99 1.52 15.85 -4.40
CA VAL A 99 0.53 15.09 -5.19
C VAL A 99 0.27 15.77 -6.52
N ARG A 100 -0.04 17.07 -6.53
CA ARG A 100 -0.29 17.81 -7.79
C ARG A 100 0.91 17.86 -8.72
N TYR A 101 2.11 18.01 -8.16
CA TYR A 101 3.34 18.07 -8.93
C TYR A 101 3.66 16.72 -9.59
N ARG A 102 3.53 15.62 -8.85
CA ARG A 102 3.87 14.27 -9.35
C ARG A 102 2.77 13.63 -10.19
N LEU A 103 1.51 14.02 -9.95
CA LEU A 103 0.33 13.38 -10.53
C LEU A 103 -0.56 14.45 -11.18
N PRO A 104 -0.07 15.13 -12.24
CA PRO A 104 -0.75 16.30 -12.82
C PRO A 104 -2.11 15.99 -13.44
N LYS A 105 -2.40 14.71 -13.75
CA LYS A 105 -3.68 14.25 -14.31
C LYS A 105 -4.65 13.69 -13.27
N LEU A 106 -4.29 13.71 -11.99
CA LEU A 106 -5.11 13.11 -10.94
C LEU A 106 -6.47 13.82 -10.83
N LYS A 107 -7.56 13.05 -10.91
CA LYS A 107 -8.94 13.52 -10.77
C LYS A 107 -9.60 13.01 -9.49
N SER A 108 -9.18 11.85 -9.00
CA SER A 108 -9.72 11.23 -7.80
C SER A 108 -8.64 10.55 -6.98
N ILE A 109 -8.71 10.68 -5.66
CA ILE A 109 -7.76 10.08 -4.72
C ILE A 109 -8.50 9.44 -3.55
N ILE A 110 -8.08 8.24 -3.17
CA ILE A 110 -8.47 7.58 -1.94
C ILE A 110 -7.32 7.72 -0.94
N LEU A 111 -7.64 8.16 0.27
CA LEU A 111 -6.76 8.08 1.43
C LEU A 111 -7.17 6.85 2.23
N SER A 112 -6.29 5.84 2.32
CA SER A 112 -6.58 4.57 2.98
C SER A 112 -5.51 4.23 4.01
N ASP A 113 -5.88 3.38 4.97
CA ASP A 113 -4.94 2.60 5.75
C ASP A 113 -5.58 1.28 6.22
N ASP A 114 -4.77 0.44 6.87
CA ASP A 114 -5.15 -0.89 7.36
C ASP A 114 -5.26 -0.97 8.88
N LYS A 115 -5.31 0.17 9.58
CA LYS A 115 -5.33 0.16 11.03
C LYS A 115 -6.71 -0.26 11.55
N ASP A 116 -6.71 -1.21 12.48
CA ASP A 116 -7.91 -1.60 13.22
C ASP A 116 -8.42 -0.41 14.06
N ARG A 117 -9.69 -0.08 13.88
CA ARG A 117 -10.43 0.98 14.58
C ARG A 117 -11.64 0.43 15.34
N SER A 118 -11.62 -0.86 15.69
CA SER A 118 -12.68 -1.52 16.46
C SER A 118 -12.96 -0.87 17.82
N GLU A 119 -11.99 -0.15 18.41
CA GLU A 119 -12.18 0.61 19.65
C GLU A 119 -13.05 1.85 19.48
N THR A 120 -13.29 2.28 18.25
CA THR A 120 -14.13 3.44 17.99
C THR A 120 -15.60 3.02 17.89
N PRO A 121 -16.53 3.69 18.61
CA PRO A 121 -17.94 3.28 18.64
C PRO A 121 -18.53 3.07 17.25
N ASP A 122 -19.36 2.02 17.09
CA ASP A 122 -19.96 1.62 15.81
C ASP A 122 -20.76 2.75 15.11
N ASP A 123 -21.18 3.75 15.87
CA ASP A 123 -21.96 4.90 15.42
C ASP A 123 -21.14 5.98 14.70
N ILE A 124 -19.83 5.80 14.51
CA ILE A 124 -19.04 6.76 13.74
C ILE A 124 -19.45 6.71 12.26
N GLN A 125 -20.30 7.67 11.89
CA GLN A 125 -20.75 7.92 10.51
C GLN A 125 -19.69 8.65 9.67
N LEU A 126 -18.63 9.17 10.30
CA LEU A 126 -17.67 10.08 9.67
C LEU A 126 -16.24 9.55 9.75
N PRO A 127 -15.35 9.87 8.79
CA PRO A 127 -13.93 9.56 8.94
C PRO A 127 -13.32 10.22 10.19
N PRO A 128 -12.21 9.69 10.74
CA PRO A 128 -11.47 10.33 11.83
C PRO A 128 -11.04 11.76 11.48
N ASP A 129 -10.86 12.60 12.50
CA ASP A 129 -10.63 14.04 12.34
C ASP A 129 -9.42 14.36 11.45
N VAL A 130 -8.31 13.63 11.62
CA VAL A 130 -7.11 13.77 10.78
C VAL A 130 -7.41 13.51 9.30
N TYR A 131 -8.20 12.48 8.99
CA TYR A 131 -8.62 12.16 7.61
C TYR A 131 -9.52 13.24 7.03
N ARG A 132 -10.47 13.73 7.84
CA ARG A 132 -11.36 14.81 7.40
C ARG A 132 -10.56 16.06 7.09
N LYS A 133 -9.64 16.46 7.97
CA LYS A 133 -8.78 17.63 7.80
C LYS A 133 -7.94 17.53 6.53
N VAL A 134 -7.23 16.42 6.34
CA VAL A 134 -6.41 16.17 5.14
C VAL A 134 -7.26 16.24 3.88
N GLY A 135 -8.43 15.58 3.88
CA GLY A 135 -9.34 15.59 2.74
C GLY A 135 -9.97 16.96 2.44
N GLN A 136 -10.32 17.74 3.47
CA GLN A 136 -10.88 19.09 3.33
C GLN A 136 -9.86 20.09 2.76
N MET A 137 -8.57 19.88 3.04
CA MET A 137 -7.47 20.68 2.46
C MET A 137 -7.08 20.27 1.04
N CYS A 138 -7.74 19.26 0.48
CA CYS A 138 -7.46 18.83 -0.88
C CYS A 138 -7.83 19.90 -1.93
N PRO A 139 -7.02 20.06 -2.98
CA PRO A 139 -7.38 20.90 -4.12
C PRO A 139 -8.77 20.56 -4.68
N SER A 140 -9.60 21.59 -4.91
CA SER A 140 -10.99 21.43 -5.38
C SER A 140 -11.14 20.74 -6.73
N SER A 141 -10.06 20.61 -7.51
CA SER A 141 -10.02 19.87 -8.77
C SER A 141 -9.93 18.35 -8.60
N ILE A 142 -9.70 17.85 -7.38
CA ILE A 142 -9.52 16.43 -7.08
C ILE A 142 -10.67 15.96 -6.18
N ASN A 143 -11.34 14.88 -6.56
CA ASN A 143 -12.32 14.22 -5.70
C ASN A 143 -11.58 13.41 -4.64
N VAL A 144 -11.89 13.64 -3.36
CA VAL A 144 -11.29 12.87 -2.26
C VAL A 144 -12.26 11.85 -1.71
N PHE A 145 -11.69 10.67 -1.50
CA PHE A 145 -12.31 9.57 -0.80
C PHE A 145 -11.45 9.18 0.40
N VAL A 146 -12.08 8.61 1.41
CA VAL A 146 -11.41 8.01 2.57
C VAL A 146 -11.87 6.57 2.67
N TYR A 147 -10.93 5.62 2.74
CA TYR A 147 -11.24 4.18 2.71
C TYR A 147 -10.57 3.45 3.87
N LEU A 148 -11.33 3.23 4.95
CA LEU A 148 -10.78 2.76 6.23
C LEU A 148 -11.37 1.45 6.66
N LEU A 149 -10.54 0.67 7.33
CA LEU A 149 -10.92 -0.54 8.01
C LEU A 149 -11.61 -0.18 9.34
N GLN A 150 -12.83 -0.68 9.55
CA GLN A 150 -13.60 -0.49 10.77
C GLN A 150 -14.10 -1.84 11.28
N GLY A 151 -14.08 -2.04 12.60
CA GLY A 151 -14.79 -3.16 13.21
C GLY A 151 -16.27 -3.10 12.86
N ASP A 152 -16.92 -4.24 12.71
CA ASP A 152 -18.37 -4.32 12.53
C ASP A 152 -19.12 -4.52 13.86
N GLY A 153 -18.49 -4.12 14.98
CA GLY A 153 -18.99 -4.33 16.33
C GLY A 153 -18.78 -5.76 16.87
N SER A 154 -18.23 -6.69 16.08
CA SER A 154 -17.98 -8.05 16.57
C SER A 154 -16.82 -8.09 17.56
N LEU A 155 -17.02 -8.82 18.67
CA LEU A 155 -16.03 -9.00 19.75
C LEU A 155 -14.71 -9.66 19.31
N ARG A 156 -14.61 -10.14 18.06
CA ARG A 156 -13.50 -10.97 17.57
C ARG A 156 -12.82 -10.42 16.32
N GLY A 157 -12.96 -9.12 16.06
CA GLY A 157 -12.10 -8.44 15.09
C GLY A 157 -12.45 -8.72 13.64
N ARG A 158 -13.73 -9.00 13.33
CA ARG A 158 -14.19 -8.87 11.94
C ARG A 158 -14.17 -7.39 11.59
N MET A 159 -13.51 -7.10 10.48
CA MET A 159 -13.37 -5.74 10.01
C MET A 159 -13.93 -5.61 8.60
N LYS A 160 -14.63 -4.51 8.35
CA LYS A 160 -15.15 -4.13 7.04
C LYS A 160 -14.55 -2.80 6.65
N ARG A 161 -14.21 -2.66 5.37
CA ARG A 161 -13.78 -1.37 4.86
C ARG A 161 -14.99 -0.51 4.53
N LYS A 162 -15.01 0.72 5.03
CA LYS A 162 -16.01 1.73 4.69
C LYS A 162 -15.35 2.81 3.82
N LEU A 163 -16.11 3.30 2.84
CA LEU A 163 -15.67 4.34 1.92
C LEU A 163 -16.50 5.60 2.16
N TRP A 164 -15.84 6.74 2.34
CA TRP A 164 -16.48 8.04 2.39
C TRP A 164 -16.00 8.90 1.24
N ARG A 165 -16.87 9.79 0.74
CA ARG A 165 -16.55 10.80 -0.26
C ARG A 165 -16.80 12.18 0.29
N LEU A 166 -15.88 13.11 0.03
CA LEU A 166 -16.09 14.52 0.29
C LEU A 166 -16.98 15.11 -0.80
N VAL A 167 -18.12 15.69 -0.40
CA VAL A 167 -19.08 16.33 -1.30
C VAL A 167 -19.18 17.81 -0.93
N ASN A 168 -19.10 18.67 -1.95
CA ASN A 168 -19.37 20.10 -1.79
C ASN A 168 -20.86 20.32 -2.04
N SER A 169 -21.60 20.75 -1.02
CA SER A 169 -22.99 21.17 -1.19
C SER A 169 -23.05 22.69 -1.36
N THR A 170 -23.71 23.14 -2.42
CA THR A 170 -24.05 24.55 -2.60
C THR A 170 -25.19 24.88 -1.64
N GLY A 171 -24.88 25.62 -0.57
CA GLY A 171 -25.90 26.14 0.33
C GLY A 171 -26.88 27.05 -0.40
N LEU A 172 -28.17 26.96 -0.05
CA LEU A 172 -29.27 27.77 -0.60
C LEU A 172 -29.11 29.28 -0.35
N THR A 173 -28.21 29.68 0.53
CA THR A 173 -27.95 31.07 0.90
C THR A 173 -26.45 31.34 0.79
N ASN A 174 -26.07 32.09 -0.25
CA ASN A 174 -24.70 32.50 -0.59
C ASN A 174 -23.87 32.92 0.64
N ALA A 175 -22.89 32.10 1.06
CA ALA A 175 -21.66 32.58 1.70
C ALA A 175 -20.54 31.52 1.82
N SER A 176 -20.84 30.23 1.92
CA SER A 176 -19.78 29.21 1.98
C SER A 176 -20.27 27.86 1.45
N ALA A 177 -19.44 27.22 0.62
CA ALA A 177 -19.66 25.81 0.27
C ALA A 177 -19.48 24.98 1.54
N ILE A 178 -20.50 24.20 1.91
CA ILE A 178 -20.41 23.27 3.03
C ILE A 178 -19.80 21.99 2.50
N GLN A 179 -18.69 21.57 3.10
CA GLN A 179 -18.05 20.29 2.81
C GLN A 179 -18.62 19.22 3.74
N GLU A 180 -19.23 18.19 3.15
CA GLU A 180 -19.84 17.07 3.88
C GLU A 180 -19.22 15.74 3.46
N TRP A 181 -18.99 14.84 4.42
CA TRP A 181 -18.54 13.48 4.14
C TRP A 181 -19.74 12.54 4.02
N LYS A 182 -19.87 11.86 2.88
CA LYS A 182 -20.94 10.89 2.63
C LYS A 182 -20.40 9.48 2.52
N LEU A 183 -21.02 8.55 3.23
CA LEU A 183 -20.74 7.13 3.07
C LEU A 183 -21.13 6.68 1.67
N CYS A 184 -20.25 5.93 1.02
CA CYS A 184 -20.42 5.38 -0.31
C CYS A 184 -20.67 3.87 -0.22
N THR A 185 -21.55 3.35 -1.08
CA THR A 185 -21.83 1.91 -1.21
C THR A 185 -20.88 1.22 -2.16
N ASP A 186 -20.35 1.95 -3.15
CA ASP A 186 -19.55 1.38 -4.21
C ASP A 186 -18.08 1.35 -3.79
N HIS A 187 -17.45 0.19 -3.93
CA HIS A 187 -16.03 0.03 -3.65
C HIS A 187 -15.20 0.23 -4.92
N PRO A 188 -14.08 0.96 -4.82
CA PRO A 188 -13.17 1.18 -5.94
C PRO A 188 -12.56 -0.15 -6.36
N LYS A 189 -12.85 -0.60 -7.59
CA LYS A 189 -12.28 -1.81 -8.18
C LYS A 189 -12.13 -1.63 -9.70
N PRO A 190 -11.06 -2.15 -10.31
CA PRO A 190 -9.94 -2.87 -9.68
C PRO A 190 -8.93 -1.94 -8.98
N ASP A 191 -8.29 -2.42 -7.91
CA ASP A 191 -7.09 -1.79 -7.33
C ASP A 191 -5.84 -2.48 -7.88
N ILE A 192 -4.94 -1.71 -8.48
CA ILE A 192 -3.84 -2.19 -9.32
C ILE A 192 -2.51 -1.64 -8.81
N ILE A 193 -1.51 -2.51 -8.66
CA ILE A 193 -0.13 -2.09 -8.39
C ILE A 193 0.47 -1.47 -9.66
N PRO A 194 0.98 -0.23 -9.62
CA PRO A 194 1.64 0.41 -10.75
C PRO A 194 2.84 -0.42 -11.24
N PRO A 195 3.21 -0.33 -12.54
CA PRO A 195 4.43 -0.94 -13.02
C PRO A 195 5.66 -0.39 -12.29
N TYR A 196 6.65 -1.26 -12.09
CA TYR A 196 7.93 -0.85 -11.51
C TYR A 196 8.72 0.03 -12.47
N LYS A 197 9.56 0.90 -11.90
CA LYS A 197 10.56 1.65 -12.66
C LYS A 197 11.58 0.68 -13.26
N ILE A 198 12.30 1.14 -14.28
CA ILE A 198 13.36 0.34 -14.90
C ILE A 198 14.48 0.15 -13.88
N TRP A 199 14.75 -1.10 -13.53
CA TRP A 199 15.89 -1.46 -12.69
C TRP A 199 17.14 -1.58 -13.55
N ARG A 200 18.14 -0.74 -13.26
CA ARG A 200 19.43 -0.74 -13.96
C ARG A 200 20.57 -0.57 -12.97
N GLY A 201 21.75 -1.07 -13.36
CA GLY A 201 22.96 -1.01 -12.53
C GLY A 201 22.82 -1.79 -11.21
N PRO A 202 23.83 -1.68 -10.33
CA PRO A 202 23.82 -2.42 -9.07
C PRO A 202 22.65 -2.06 -8.13
N VAL A 203 22.25 -0.79 -8.06
CA VAL A 203 21.10 -0.36 -7.25
C VAL A 203 19.81 -0.99 -7.76
N GLY A 204 19.63 -1.03 -9.09
CA GLY A 204 18.46 -1.66 -9.71
C GLY A 204 18.39 -3.16 -9.46
N ILE A 205 19.53 -3.88 -9.53
CA ILE A 205 19.57 -5.31 -9.25
C ILE A 205 19.12 -5.61 -7.81
N HIS A 206 19.61 -4.83 -6.84
CA HIS A 206 19.18 -4.93 -5.45
C HIS A 206 17.68 -4.68 -5.27
N GLU A 207 17.16 -3.60 -5.88
CA GLU A 207 15.72 -3.29 -5.83
C GLU A 207 14.85 -4.36 -6.49
N ASP A 208 15.26 -4.91 -7.65
CA ASP A 208 14.55 -5.99 -8.35
C ASP A 208 14.44 -7.23 -7.44
N CYS A 209 15.58 -7.63 -6.87
CA CYS A 209 15.64 -8.76 -5.94
C CYS A 209 14.69 -8.56 -4.76
N TYR A 210 14.80 -7.40 -4.08
CA TYR A 210 13.95 -7.08 -2.94
C TYR A 210 12.46 -7.07 -3.32
N ALA A 211 12.10 -6.44 -4.44
CA ALA A 211 10.73 -6.36 -4.92
C ALA A 211 10.14 -7.76 -5.17
N ARG A 212 10.88 -8.67 -5.83
CA ARG A 212 10.42 -10.04 -6.09
C ARG A 212 10.23 -10.84 -4.81
N VAL A 213 11.16 -10.72 -3.85
CA VAL A 213 11.04 -11.40 -2.55
C VAL A 213 9.79 -10.92 -1.82
N CYS A 214 9.56 -9.61 -1.77
CA CYS A 214 8.36 -9.03 -1.19
C CYS A 214 7.09 -9.50 -1.91
N ASP A 215 7.06 -9.50 -3.25
CA ASP A 215 5.90 -9.91 -4.04
C ASP A 215 5.52 -11.37 -3.80
N VAL A 216 6.51 -12.27 -3.65
CA VAL A 216 6.27 -13.67 -3.28
C VAL A 216 5.72 -13.75 -1.85
N ALA A 217 6.29 -12.99 -0.91
CA ALA A 217 5.82 -12.97 0.48
C ALA A 217 4.37 -12.47 0.58
N TYR A 218 4.01 -11.42 -0.16
CA TYR A 218 2.63 -10.91 -0.23
C TYR A 218 1.67 -11.93 -0.84
N GLN A 219 2.05 -12.58 -1.93
CA GLN A 219 1.24 -13.66 -2.52
C GLN A 219 1.04 -14.82 -1.55
N ARG A 220 2.07 -15.23 -0.80
CA ARG A 220 1.93 -16.27 0.24
C ARG A 220 0.97 -15.86 1.35
N LYS A 221 1.04 -14.61 1.82
CA LYS A 221 0.08 -14.08 2.80
C LYS A 221 -1.35 -14.09 2.27
N ALA A 222 -1.54 -13.77 0.99
CA ALA A 222 -2.86 -13.75 0.35
C ALA A 222 -3.49 -15.14 0.17
N ILE A 223 -2.71 -16.22 0.16
CA ILE A 223 -3.24 -17.60 0.00
C ILE A 223 -4.33 -17.89 1.01
N ARG A 224 -4.14 -17.52 2.28
CA ARG A 224 -5.13 -17.80 3.33
C ARG A 224 -6.48 -17.17 2.97
N VAL A 225 -6.47 -15.89 2.59
CA VAL A 225 -7.68 -15.15 2.18
C VAL A 225 -8.33 -15.81 0.96
N HIS A 226 -7.53 -16.20 -0.03
CA HIS A 226 -8.05 -16.88 -1.22
C HIS A 226 -8.61 -18.27 -0.92
N ARG A 227 -8.05 -19.03 0.02
CA ARG A 227 -8.58 -20.34 0.44
C ARG A 227 -9.98 -20.19 1.04
N ILE A 228 -10.15 -19.22 1.94
CA ILE A 228 -11.44 -18.90 2.56
C ILE A 228 -12.46 -18.54 1.47
N ALA A 229 -12.11 -17.61 0.58
CA ALA A 229 -12.99 -17.18 -0.51
C ALA A 229 -13.30 -18.31 -1.51
N ALA A 230 -12.34 -19.18 -1.82
CA ALA A 230 -12.54 -20.30 -2.72
C ALA A 230 -13.50 -21.34 -2.13
N MET A 231 -13.38 -21.65 -0.84
CA MET A 231 -14.30 -22.53 -0.13
C MET A 231 -15.73 -21.98 -0.20
N GLU A 232 -15.90 -20.71 0.16
CA GLU A 232 -17.22 -20.08 0.17
C GLU A 232 -17.84 -20.03 -1.23
N ARG A 233 -17.06 -19.68 -2.25
CA ARG A 233 -17.51 -19.68 -3.64
C ARG A 233 -17.85 -21.09 -4.14
N CYS A 234 -17.15 -22.13 -3.68
CA CYS A 234 -17.49 -23.51 -4.06
C CYS A 234 -18.91 -23.90 -3.65
N HIS A 235 -19.43 -23.32 -2.57
CA HIS A 235 -20.74 -23.65 -2.01
C HIS A 235 -21.84 -22.66 -2.38
N PHE A 236 -21.51 -21.38 -2.54
CA PHE A 236 -22.50 -20.31 -2.77
C PHE A 236 -22.44 -19.64 -4.16
N TYR A 237 -21.39 -19.88 -4.97
CA TYR A 237 -21.31 -19.29 -6.32
C TYR A 237 -22.02 -20.18 -7.35
N GLY A 238 -23.15 -19.70 -7.89
CA GLY A 238 -23.93 -20.40 -8.92
C GLY A 238 -24.82 -21.54 -8.39
N SER A 239 -24.58 -22.02 -7.17
CA SER A 239 -25.49 -22.85 -6.40
C SER A 239 -25.55 -22.31 -4.98
N HIS A 240 -26.72 -22.23 -4.36
CA HIS A 240 -26.87 -21.79 -2.97
C HIS A 240 -26.97 -23.03 -2.06
N LYS A 241 -25.84 -23.70 -1.82
CA LYS A 241 -25.80 -24.97 -1.08
C LYS A 241 -25.23 -24.77 0.32
N PRO A 242 -26.05 -24.88 1.38
CA PRO A 242 -25.56 -24.85 2.74
C PRO A 242 -24.51 -25.93 3.00
N PHE A 243 -23.56 -25.65 3.91
CA PHE A 243 -22.50 -26.59 4.26
C PHE A 243 -22.00 -26.40 5.70
N GLY A 244 -21.42 -27.45 6.26
CA GLY A 244 -20.82 -27.43 7.59
C GLY A 244 -19.33 -27.07 7.58
N CYS A 245 -18.81 -26.64 8.72
CA CYS A 245 -17.38 -26.42 8.88
C CYS A 245 -16.60 -27.73 8.66
N PRO A 246 -15.54 -27.74 7.84
CA PRO A 246 -14.75 -28.96 7.58
C PRO A 246 -13.82 -29.37 8.74
N ALA A 247 -13.73 -28.58 9.81
CA ALA A 247 -12.94 -28.93 10.99
C ALA A 247 -13.65 -30.00 11.82
N ALA A 248 -12.92 -31.04 12.23
CA ALA A 248 -13.50 -32.26 12.82
C ALA A 248 -14.32 -32.02 14.10
N GLU A 249 -13.99 -30.98 14.88
CA GLU A 249 -14.63 -30.66 16.16
C GLU A 249 -15.58 -29.46 16.06
N CYS A 250 -15.97 -29.06 14.85
CA CYS A 250 -16.80 -27.89 14.62
C CYS A 250 -18.12 -28.27 13.94
N ASP A 251 -19.22 -28.04 14.63
CA ASP A 251 -20.59 -28.30 14.18
C ASP A 251 -21.26 -27.08 13.53
N ALA A 252 -20.52 -25.98 13.36
CA ALA A 252 -21.02 -24.78 12.70
C ALA A 252 -21.50 -25.09 11.27
N PHE A 253 -22.67 -24.53 10.93
CA PHE A 253 -23.32 -24.72 9.65
C PHE A 253 -23.67 -23.37 9.03
N PHE A 254 -23.47 -23.24 7.72
CA PHE A 254 -23.56 -21.97 7.00
C PHE A 254 -24.59 -22.08 5.89
N GLU A 255 -25.57 -21.18 5.92
CA GLU A 255 -26.68 -21.08 4.97
C GLU A 255 -26.55 -19.89 4.03
N GLN A 256 -25.75 -18.88 4.38
CA GLN A 256 -25.59 -17.65 3.61
C GLN A 256 -24.12 -17.34 3.32
N PRO A 257 -23.83 -16.62 2.21
CA PRO A 257 -22.52 -16.03 1.97
C PRO A 257 -22.06 -15.18 3.17
N GLU A 258 -20.75 -15.12 3.36
CA GLU A 258 -20.01 -14.47 4.44
C GLU A 258 -20.08 -15.15 5.81
N GLU A 259 -20.98 -16.10 6.06
CA GLU A 259 -21.08 -16.78 7.36
C GLU A 259 -19.84 -17.68 7.60
N TYR A 260 -19.45 -18.48 6.60
CA TYR A 260 -18.24 -19.29 6.68
C TYR A 260 -16.99 -18.41 6.83
N THR A 261 -16.89 -17.36 6.01
CA THR A 261 -15.75 -16.43 6.06
C THR A 261 -15.62 -15.79 7.44
N SER A 262 -16.74 -15.34 8.03
CA SER A 262 -16.75 -14.77 9.37
C SER A 262 -16.28 -15.79 10.42
N HIS A 263 -16.84 -17.00 10.37
CA HIS A 263 -16.50 -18.08 11.28
C HIS A 263 -15.01 -18.45 11.26
N VAL A 264 -14.41 -18.60 10.07
CA VAL A 264 -13.00 -19.03 9.98
C VAL A 264 -12.00 -17.92 10.26
N ILE A 265 -12.37 -16.64 10.09
CA ILE A 265 -11.56 -15.51 10.57
C ILE A 265 -11.36 -15.63 12.09
N GLU A 266 -12.43 -15.93 12.83
CA GLU A 266 -12.41 -16.02 14.28
C GLU A 266 -11.77 -17.30 14.80
N THR A 267 -12.13 -18.45 14.20
CA THR A 267 -11.72 -19.77 14.69
C THR A 267 -10.38 -20.25 14.13
N LYS A 268 -9.92 -19.64 13.03
CA LYS A 268 -8.75 -20.09 12.25
C LYS A 268 -8.85 -21.52 11.73
N HIS A 269 -10.06 -22.07 11.66
CA HIS A 269 -10.30 -23.43 11.15
C HIS A 269 -9.91 -23.60 9.68
N ASP A 270 -9.78 -22.51 8.92
CA ASP A 270 -9.30 -22.52 7.53
C ASP A 270 -7.87 -23.06 7.37
N LEU A 271 -7.07 -23.02 8.45
CA LEU A 271 -5.68 -23.50 8.45
C LEU A 271 -5.56 -25.02 8.43
N THR A 272 -6.56 -25.74 8.97
CA THR A 272 -6.58 -27.21 9.06
C THR A 272 -7.69 -27.84 8.21
N ALA A 273 -8.63 -27.03 7.73
CA ALA A 273 -9.71 -27.42 6.83
C ALA A 273 -9.19 -28.13 5.57
N LYS A 274 -9.73 -29.32 5.30
CA LYS A 274 -9.59 -29.97 3.99
C LYS A 274 -10.44 -29.21 2.97
N LEU A 275 -9.83 -28.84 1.85
CA LEU A 275 -10.55 -28.23 0.72
C LEU A 275 -11.10 -29.31 -0.21
N PRO A 276 -12.11 -29.01 -1.03
CA PRO A 276 -12.47 -29.86 -2.16
C PRO A 276 -11.24 -30.15 -3.03
N GLU A 277 -11.11 -31.39 -3.52
CA GLU A 277 -9.91 -31.89 -4.22
C GLU A 277 -9.43 -30.96 -5.35
N HIS A 278 -10.35 -30.50 -6.20
CA HIS A 278 -10.01 -29.61 -7.32
C HIS A 278 -9.46 -28.24 -6.87
N ILE A 279 -9.92 -27.72 -5.73
CA ILE A 279 -9.42 -26.47 -5.14
C ILE A 279 -8.07 -26.72 -4.48
N GLU A 280 -7.91 -27.84 -3.77
CA GLU A 280 -6.65 -28.24 -3.14
C GLU A 280 -5.52 -28.39 -4.17
N LEU A 281 -5.80 -29.04 -5.31
CA LEU A 281 -4.87 -29.15 -6.43
C LEU A 281 -4.43 -27.78 -6.97
N ALA A 282 -5.36 -26.84 -7.15
CA ALA A 282 -5.04 -25.49 -7.62
C ALA A 282 -4.12 -24.72 -6.64
N PHE A 283 -4.36 -24.85 -5.33
CA PHE A 283 -3.48 -24.25 -4.32
C PHE A 283 -2.12 -24.94 -4.23
N ALA A 284 -2.05 -26.27 -4.41
CA ALA A 284 -0.79 -27.00 -4.45
C ALA A 284 0.08 -26.57 -5.65
N GLU A 285 -0.53 -26.42 -6.83
CA GLU A 285 0.15 -25.88 -8.02
C GLU A 285 0.64 -24.44 -7.78
N ASN A 286 -0.21 -23.58 -7.20
CA ASN A 286 0.18 -22.22 -6.86
C ASN A 286 1.33 -22.16 -5.84
N ASN A 287 1.33 -23.03 -4.82
CA ASN A 287 2.44 -23.13 -3.86
C ASN A 287 3.74 -23.49 -4.56
N LYS A 288 3.73 -24.51 -5.43
CA LYS A 288 4.89 -24.90 -6.23
C LYS A 288 5.40 -23.74 -7.09
N ARG A 289 4.50 -22.99 -7.73
CA ARG A 289 4.85 -21.77 -8.49
C ARG A 289 5.52 -20.72 -7.59
N LEU A 290 5.01 -20.49 -6.38
CA LEU A 290 5.59 -19.53 -5.43
C LEU A 290 6.94 -19.98 -4.87
N ASP A 291 7.14 -21.29 -4.69
CA ASP A 291 8.45 -21.84 -4.31
C ASP A 291 9.48 -21.62 -5.43
N GLN A 292 9.08 -21.85 -6.68
CA GLN A 292 9.93 -21.57 -7.85
C GLN A 292 10.27 -20.08 -7.95
N LEU A 293 9.29 -19.18 -7.79
CA LEU A 293 9.55 -17.74 -7.79
C LEU A 293 10.46 -17.30 -6.64
N ALA A 294 10.30 -17.88 -5.45
CA ALA A 294 11.18 -17.61 -4.31
C ALA A 294 12.63 -18.06 -4.59
N GLU A 295 12.79 -19.21 -5.25
CA GLU A 295 14.12 -19.70 -5.64
C GLU A 295 14.75 -18.79 -6.70
N THR A 296 14.01 -18.44 -7.75
CA THR A 296 14.50 -17.50 -8.77
C THR A 296 14.89 -16.15 -8.18
N ALA A 297 14.14 -15.63 -7.20
CA ALA A 297 14.52 -14.40 -6.50
C ALA A 297 15.85 -14.56 -5.73
N ARG A 298 16.04 -15.69 -5.02
CA ARG A 298 17.29 -16.02 -4.32
C ARG A 298 18.47 -16.23 -5.28
N GLU A 299 18.23 -16.80 -6.46
CA GLU A 299 19.24 -16.96 -7.50
C GLU A 299 19.69 -15.62 -8.09
N LEU A 300 18.79 -14.63 -8.17
CA LEU A 300 19.13 -13.26 -8.59
C LEU A 300 19.92 -12.50 -7.51
N GLU A 301 19.67 -12.78 -6.23
CA GLU A 301 20.39 -12.17 -5.11
C GLU A 301 21.86 -12.58 -5.07
N ARG A 302 22.16 -13.82 -5.42
CA ARG A 302 23.51 -14.40 -5.26
C ARG A 302 24.60 -13.64 -6.03
N PRO A 303 24.47 -13.36 -7.35
CA PRO A 303 25.45 -12.55 -8.07
C PRO A 303 25.61 -11.15 -7.47
N PHE A 304 24.54 -10.58 -6.93
CA PHE A 304 24.60 -9.28 -6.27
C PHE A 304 25.44 -9.34 -5.00
N LEU A 305 25.24 -10.36 -4.15
CA LEU A 305 26.04 -10.54 -2.93
C LEU A 305 27.51 -10.87 -3.23
N GLU A 306 27.76 -11.65 -4.29
CA GLU A 306 29.12 -11.92 -4.76
C GLU A 306 29.82 -10.64 -5.23
N TRP A 307 29.12 -9.79 -6.00
CA TRP A 307 29.61 -8.49 -6.43
C TRP A 307 29.81 -7.52 -5.25
N TRP A 308 28.86 -7.47 -4.31
CA TRP A 308 28.93 -6.61 -3.13
C TRP A 308 30.11 -6.96 -2.21
N GLY A 309 30.54 -8.22 -2.20
CA GLY A 309 31.72 -8.67 -1.49
C GLY A 309 31.53 -8.80 0.03
N LYS A 310 32.60 -9.24 0.70
CA LYS A 310 32.58 -9.48 2.15
C LYS A 310 32.77 -8.19 2.93
N TYR A 311 32.21 -8.12 4.14
CA TYR A 311 32.45 -6.99 5.04
C TYR A 311 33.95 -6.74 5.24
N GLY A 312 34.38 -5.49 5.09
CA GLY A 312 35.78 -5.07 5.22
C GLY A 312 36.70 -5.37 4.03
N SER A 313 36.23 -6.09 3.01
CA SER A 313 37.02 -6.43 1.82
C SER A 313 37.23 -5.21 0.88
N GLU A 314 38.29 -5.23 0.07
CA GLU A 314 38.53 -4.17 -0.93
C GLU A 314 37.49 -4.22 -2.05
N GLU A 315 37.04 -5.42 -2.43
CA GLU A 315 35.96 -5.65 -3.38
C GLU A 315 34.70 -4.89 -2.95
N ARG A 316 34.35 -5.01 -1.67
CA ARG A 316 33.20 -4.30 -1.11
C ARG A 316 33.36 -2.79 -1.12
N LYS A 317 34.55 -2.27 -0.78
CA LYS A 317 34.81 -0.81 -0.84
C LYS A 317 34.66 -0.27 -2.26
N VAL A 318 34.99 -1.07 -3.28
CA VAL A 318 34.79 -0.70 -4.69
C VAL A 318 33.30 -0.76 -5.05
N ALA A 319 32.61 -1.85 -4.72
CA ALA A 319 31.18 -2.02 -4.99
C ALA A 319 30.33 -0.93 -4.32
N GLU A 320 30.65 -0.58 -3.07
CA GLU A 320 29.98 0.48 -2.33
C GLU A 320 30.17 1.86 -2.99
N LYS A 321 31.36 2.17 -3.48
CA LYS A 321 31.60 3.40 -4.24
C LYS A 321 30.80 3.43 -5.54
N GLU A 322 30.71 2.32 -6.26
CA GLU A 322 29.90 2.23 -7.48
C GLU A 322 28.41 2.39 -7.18
N PHE A 323 27.93 1.77 -6.10
CA PHE A 323 26.55 1.88 -5.64
C PHE A 323 26.20 3.32 -5.27
N ILE A 324 27.02 3.97 -4.43
CA ILE A 324 26.87 5.37 -4.04
C ILE A 324 26.93 6.28 -5.27
N HIS A 325 27.88 6.05 -6.17
CA HIS A 325 28.00 6.81 -7.41
C HIS A 325 26.71 6.73 -8.25
N GLN A 326 26.11 5.54 -8.37
CA GLN A 326 24.84 5.40 -9.06
C GLN A 326 23.72 6.18 -8.35
N LEU A 327 23.62 6.08 -7.03
CA LEU A 327 22.60 6.83 -6.27
C LEU A 327 22.71 8.34 -6.43
N GLU A 328 23.93 8.88 -6.53
CA GLU A 328 24.17 10.31 -6.72
C GLU A 328 23.83 10.83 -8.12
N HIS A 329 24.05 10.01 -9.15
CA HIS A 329 24.07 10.49 -10.55
C HIS A 329 22.90 9.97 -11.39
N ASP A 330 22.25 8.87 -11.00
CA ASP A 330 21.14 8.29 -11.76
C ASP A 330 19.80 8.97 -11.39
N PRO A 331 19.10 9.60 -12.36
CA PRO A 331 17.83 10.29 -12.10
C PRO A 331 16.72 9.40 -11.53
N LEU A 332 16.79 8.07 -11.69
CA LEU A 332 15.82 7.12 -11.11
C LEU A 332 15.94 6.98 -9.58
N TYR A 333 17.03 7.51 -9.02
CA TYR A 333 17.36 7.50 -7.61
C TYR A 333 17.56 8.92 -7.05
N ALA A 334 17.20 9.95 -7.82
CA ALA A 334 17.31 11.32 -7.37
C ALA A 334 16.45 11.57 -6.12
N GLN A 335 16.99 12.38 -5.21
CA GLN A 335 16.37 12.91 -3.99
C GLN A 335 16.96 14.28 -3.66
N ASP A 336 16.39 14.98 -2.67
CA ASP A 336 16.88 16.27 -2.17
C ASP A 336 17.89 16.15 -1.01
N ARG A 337 18.15 14.93 -0.55
CA ARG A 337 19.04 14.64 0.59
C ARG A 337 20.39 14.09 0.15
N PRO A 338 21.43 14.23 0.98
CA PRO A 338 22.71 13.57 0.76
C PRO A 338 22.55 12.06 0.54
N VAL A 339 23.41 11.47 -0.28
CA VAL A 339 23.38 10.02 -0.59
C VAL A 339 23.54 9.14 0.66
N THR A 340 24.19 9.64 1.70
CA THR A 340 24.33 8.94 2.99
C THR A 340 23.01 8.69 3.70
N GLU A 341 21.97 9.45 3.37
CA GLU A 341 20.60 9.27 3.87
C GLU A 341 19.71 8.49 2.89
N HIS A 342 20.26 7.98 1.79
CA HIS A 342 19.47 7.31 0.76
C HIS A 342 18.85 6.01 1.31
N PRO A 343 17.53 5.78 1.14
CA PRO A 343 16.83 4.64 1.73
C PRO A 343 17.42 3.30 1.27
N GLN A 344 17.84 3.19 0.02
CA GLN A 344 18.45 1.97 -0.52
C GLN A 344 19.82 1.67 0.10
N LEU A 345 20.59 2.70 0.44
CA LEU A 345 21.88 2.53 1.12
C LEU A 345 21.68 2.02 2.56
N HIS A 346 20.67 2.55 3.26
CA HIS A 346 20.28 2.02 4.57
C HIS A 346 19.69 0.60 4.50
N ALA A 347 18.95 0.28 3.43
CA ALA A 347 18.37 -1.04 3.24
C ALA A 347 19.47 -2.10 3.04
N ILE A 348 20.48 -1.82 2.23
CA ILE A 348 21.58 -2.75 1.99
C ILE A 348 22.43 -2.98 3.24
N TYR A 349 22.76 -1.93 3.99
CA TYR A 349 23.50 -2.10 5.25
C TYR A 349 22.69 -2.90 6.29
N ARG A 350 21.39 -2.66 6.41
CA ARG A 350 20.55 -3.45 7.35
C ARG A 350 20.40 -4.90 6.94
N SER A 351 20.20 -5.17 5.66
CA SER A 351 19.95 -6.53 5.17
C SER A 351 21.21 -7.39 5.12
N ILE A 352 22.35 -6.82 4.73
CA ILE A 352 23.59 -7.57 4.54
C ILE A 352 24.47 -7.55 5.79
N ASP A 353 24.54 -6.41 6.52
CA ASP A 353 25.45 -6.27 7.66
C ASP A 353 24.77 -6.53 9.01
N GLY A 354 23.47 -6.28 9.08
CA GLY A 354 22.67 -6.51 10.29
C GLY A 354 22.45 -7.99 10.60
N GLY A 355 22.72 -8.90 9.66
CA GLY A 355 22.59 -10.35 9.84
C GLY A 355 23.76 -11.02 10.56
N GLY A 356 24.77 -10.26 11.01
CA GLY A 356 26.01 -10.77 11.61
C GLY A 356 26.29 -10.36 13.06
N MET A 357 25.32 -9.81 13.80
CA MET A 357 25.46 -9.52 15.24
C MET A 357 24.79 -10.55 16.13
#